data_AF-A0A373C466-F1
#
_entry.id   AF-A0A373C466-F1
#
_cell.length_a   1.000
_cell.length_b   1.000
_cell.length_c   1.000
_cell.angle_alpha   90.00
_cell.angle_beta   90.00
_cell.angle_gamma   90.00
#
_symmetry.space_group_name_H-M   'P 1'
#
loop_
_entity.id
_entity.type
_entity.pdbx_description
1 polymer ?
#
loop_
_entity_poly.entity_id
_entity_poly.type
_entity_poly.pdbx_seq_one_letter_code
_entity_poly.pdbx_strand_id
1 'polypeptide(L)'
;MINGIIIVALIVVAIFAVKGSLRQFTYGCCGTKDVEKKIKVQDKNASDYPYYAVIGVDGMKCKHCKLHVENAFNEKDGNWAEVNLEKKKADVRMKTKLTDREIRDIVSKAGYVLRNIEWKQA
;
A
#
# COMPACT_ATOMS: atom_id res chain seq x y z
N MET A 1 39.54 29.38 -34.47
CA MET A 1 38.39 28.56 -34.94
C MET A 1 38.15 27.33 -34.07
N ILE A 2 39.20 26.59 -33.67
CA ILE A 2 39.11 25.39 -32.81
C ILE A 2 38.48 25.67 -31.42
N ASN A 3 38.87 26.77 -30.77
CA ASN A 3 38.35 27.12 -29.44
C ASN A 3 36.83 27.37 -29.43
N GLY A 4 36.26 27.88 -30.53
CA GLY A 4 34.82 28.10 -30.65
C GLY A 4 34.02 26.79 -30.72
N ILE A 5 34.57 25.77 -31.37
CA ILE A 5 33.95 24.44 -31.49
C ILE A 5 33.93 23.74 -30.12
N ILE A 6 35.01 23.88 -29.34
CA ILE A 6 35.10 23.30 -27.99
C ILE A 6 34.06 23.93 -27.06
N ILE A 7 33.87 25.26 -27.12
CA ILE A 7 32.88 25.96 -26.29
C ILE A 7 31.46 25.50 -26.64
N VAL A 8 31.13 25.36 -27.92
CA VAL A 8 29.81 24.87 -28.36
C VAL A 8 29.57 23.43 -27.91
N ALA A 9 30.57 22.55 -28.02
CA ALA A 9 30.46 21.17 -27.55
C ALA A 9 30.23 21.08 -26.03
N LEU A 10 30.92 21.90 -25.23
CA LEU A 10 30.73 21.97 -23.77
C LEU A 10 29.32 22.44 -23.40
N ILE A 11 28.77 23.43 -24.12
CA ILE A 11 27.41 23.93 -23.90
C ILE A 11 26.37 22.84 -24.21
N VAL A 12 26.55 22.07 -25.29
CA VAL A 12 25.63 20.98 -25.66
C VAL A 12 25.63 19.87 -24.60
N VAL A 13 26.81 19.48 -24.10
CA VAL A 13 26.94 18.50 -23.00
C VAL A 13 26.28 19.02 -21.72
N ALA A 14 26.47 20.29 -21.38
CA ALA A 14 25.83 20.91 -20.23
C ALA A 14 24.29 20.92 -20.36
N ILE A 15 23.75 21.23 -21.54
CA ILE A 15 22.30 21.19 -21.80
C ILE A 15 21.76 19.76 -21.67
N PHE A 16 22.45 18.75 -22.21
CA PHE A 16 22.06 17.34 -22.08
C PHE A 16 22.09 16.86 -20.62
N ALA A 17 23.12 17.25 -19.86
CA ALA A 17 23.25 16.93 -18.44
C ALA A 17 22.15 17.61 -17.61
N VAL A 18 21.87 18.89 -17.85
CA VAL A 18 20.80 19.63 -17.16
C VAL A 18 19.42 19.06 -17.49
N LYS A 19 19.16 18.69 -18.75
CA LYS A 19 17.86 18.10 -19.15
C LYS A 19 17.67 16.68 -18.62
N GLY A 20 18.74 15.89 -18.50
CA GLY A 20 18.72 14.56 -17.86
C GLY A 20 18.57 14.64 -16.33
N SER A 21 19.25 15.60 -15.72
CA SER A 21 19.20 15.91 -14.29
C SER A 21 17.82 16.44 -13.87
N LEU A 22 17.23 17.38 -14.61
CA LEU A 22 15.86 17.87 -14.35
C LEU A 22 14.82 16.76 -14.41
N ARG A 23 14.98 15.76 -15.29
CA ARG A 23 14.11 14.59 -15.30
C ARG A 23 14.27 13.74 -14.04
N GLN A 24 15.48 13.63 -13.46
CA GLN A 24 15.69 12.95 -12.18
C GLN A 24 15.20 13.79 -10.98
N PHE A 25 15.30 15.12 -11.04
CA PHE A 25 14.90 16.02 -9.95
C PHE A 25 13.39 16.32 -9.91
N THR A 26 12.64 16.16 -11.02
CA THR A 26 11.17 16.17 -10.96
C THR A 26 10.58 14.92 -10.32
N TYR A 27 11.35 13.83 -10.21
CA TYR A 27 11.04 12.71 -9.33
C TYR A 27 11.75 12.95 -8.01
N GLY A 28 11.23 13.89 -7.23
CA GLY A 28 11.77 14.22 -5.92
C GLY A 28 11.99 13.00 -5.03
N CYS A 29 12.83 13.19 -4.02
CA CYS A 29 13.17 12.25 -2.95
C CYS A 29 11.96 11.67 -2.19
N CYS A 30 10.75 12.19 -2.42
CA CYS A 30 9.50 11.47 -2.24
C CYS A 30 8.92 11.19 -3.64
N GLY A 31 9.34 10.07 -4.24
CA GLY A 31 8.72 9.59 -5.46
C GLY A 31 7.22 9.58 -5.26
N THR A 32 6.47 10.10 -6.24
CA THR A 32 5.05 9.84 -6.42
C THR A 32 4.86 8.33 -6.33
N LYS A 33 4.66 7.84 -5.11
CA LYS A 33 3.99 6.57 -4.88
C LYS A 33 2.56 6.92 -5.21
N ASP A 34 2.09 6.35 -6.31
CA ASP A 34 0.68 6.34 -6.66
C ASP A 34 -0.14 6.29 -5.37
N VAL A 35 -0.94 7.33 -5.13
CA VAL A 35 -1.82 7.36 -3.95
C VAL A 35 -2.64 6.09 -4.03
N GLU A 36 -2.35 5.15 -3.12
CA GLU A 36 -2.88 3.80 -3.23
C GLU A 36 -4.40 3.88 -3.26
N LYS A 37 -5.02 3.44 -4.36
CA LYS A 37 -6.47 3.54 -4.49
C LYS A 37 -7.10 2.50 -3.59
N LYS A 38 -8.13 2.90 -2.84
CA LYS A 38 -8.91 1.97 -2.01
C LYS A 38 -9.57 0.92 -2.90
N ILE A 39 -9.27 -0.35 -2.66
CA ILE A 39 -9.97 -1.47 -3.31
C ILE A 39 -11.40 -1.48 -2.77
N LYS A 40 -12.38 -1.34 -3.67
CA LYS A 40 -13.80 -1.40 -3.32
C LYS A 40 -14.22 -2.87 -3.32
N VAL A 41 -14.71 -3.33 -2.17
CA VAL A 41 -15.33 -4.65 -2.05
C VAL A 41 -16.59 -4.70 -2.91
N GLN A 42 -16.77 -5.81 -3.63
CA GLN A 42 -17.87 -6.02 -4.58
C GLN A 42 -19.25 -5.99 -3.90
N ASP A 43 -19.36 -6.58 -2.72
CA ASP A 43 -20.59 -6.64 -1.93
C ASP A 43 -20.35 -6.18 -0.48
N LYS A 44 -21.11 -5.19 -0.02
CA LYS A 44 -21.11 -4.74 1.39
C LYS A 44 -22.23 -5.38 2.23
N ASN A 45 -22.86 -6.44 1.71
CA ASN A 45 -23.93 -7.10 2.43
C ASN A 45 -23.34 -8.04 3.49
N ALA A 46 -23.60 -7.74 4.76
CA ALA A 46 -23.00 -8.47 5.88
C ALA A 46 -23.40 -9.96 5.91
N SER A 47 -24.60 -10.29 5.42
CA SER A 47 -25.15 -11.66 5.42
C SER A 47 -24.38 -12.64 4.53
N ASP A 48 -23.62 -12.14 3.56
CA ASP A 48 -22.85 -12.98 2.63
C ASP A 48 -21.51 -13.45 3.22
N TYR A 49 -21.13 -12.95 4.40
CA TYR A 49 -19.84 -13.22 5.05
C TYR A 49 -20.04 -13.97 6.37
N PRO A 50 -20.13 -15.31 6.36
CA PRO A 50 -20.38 -16.12 7.56
C PRO A 50 -19.23 -16.14 8.57
N TYR A 51 -18.04 -15.66 8.19
CA TYR A 51 -16.87 -15.63 9.07
C TYR A 51 -16.44 -14.19 9.35
N TYR A 52 -16.17 -13.91 10.62
CA TYR A 52 -15.70 -12.61 11.06
C TYR A 52 -14.54 -12.76 12.05
N ALA A 53 -13.49 -11.97 11.85
CA ALA A 53 -12.33 -11.93 12.72
C ALA A 53 -11.89 -10.48 12.95
N VAL A 54 -11.47 -10.20 14.17
CA VAL A 54 -10.85 -8.93 14.55
C VAL A 54 -9.35 -9.18 14.74
N ILE A 55 -8.55 -8.55 13.89
CA ILE A 55 -7.12 -8.80 13.77
C ILE A 55 -6.37 -7.59 14.33
N GLY A 56 -5.58 -7.76 15.37
CA GLY A 56 -4.69 -6.71 15.86
C GLY A 56 -3.47 -6.60 14.96
N VAL A 57 -3.19 -5.39 14.47
CA VAL A 57 -2.05 -5.11 13.59
C VAL A 57 -1.22 -3.96 14.16
N ASP A 58 0.07 -4.21 14.37
CA ASP A 58 1.04 -3.20 14.80
C ASP A 58 1.83 -2.64 13.61
N GLY A 59 2.34 -1.42 13.79
CA GLY A 59 3.15 -0.71 12.78
C GLY A 59 2.36 0.30 11.93
N MET A 60 1.03 0.33 12.04
CA MET A 60 0.21 1.35 11.37
C MET A 60 0.34 2.70 12.09
N LYS A 61 0.82 3.74 11.38
CA LYS A 61 1.01 5.08 11.95
C LYS A 61 0.23 6.19 11.25
N CYS A 62 -0.25 5.96 10.03
CA CYS A 62 -0.96 6.97 9.26
C CYS A 62 -2.14 6.37 8.47
N LYS A 63 -2.95 7.25 7.87
CA LYS A 63 -4.09 6.88 7.02
C LYS A 63 -3.67 6.01 5.82
N HIS A 64 -2.47 6.23 5.27
CA HIS A 64 -1.96 5.41 4.17
C HIS A 64 -1.55 4.01 4.64
N CYS A 65 -0.96 3.88 5.84
CA CYS A 65 -0.66 2.56 6.42
C CYS A 65 -1.93 1.75 6.65
N LYS A 66 -2.98 2.41 7.19
CA LYS A 66 -4.31 1.81 7.33
C LYS A 66 -4.83 1.30 6.00
N LEU A 67 -4.79 2.16 4.98
CA LEU A 67 -5.32 1.84 3.66
C LEU A 67 -4.59 0.66 3.03
N HIS A 68 -3.27 0.59 3.19
CA HIS A 68 -2.46 -0.52 2.69
C HIS A 68 -2.87 -1.86 3.32
N VAL A 69 -3.10 -1.88 4.64
CA VAL A 69 -3.60 -3.07 5.34
C VAL A 69 -5.02 -3.43 4.89
N GLU A 70 -5.92 -2.45 4.78
CA GLU A 70 -7.28 -2.68 4.26
C GLU A 70 -7.23 -3.32 2.86
N ASN A 71 -6.40 -2.77 1.97
CA ASN A 71 -6.24 -3.25 0.61
C ASN A 71 -5.66 -4.67 0.58
N ALA A 72 -4.65 -4.99 1.39
CA ALA A 72 -4.05 -6.33 1.43
C ALA A 72 -5.06 -7.44 1.72
N PHE A 73 -6.08 -7.15 2.54
CA PHE A 73 -7.18 -8.08 2.79
C PHE A 73 -8.26 -8.04 1.70
N ASN A 74 -8.64 -6.84 1.25
CA ASN A 74 -9.68 -6.64 0.22
C ASN A 74 -9.25 -7.09 -1.19
N GLU A 75 -7.95 -7.23 -1.43
CA GLU A 75 -7.40 -7.76 -2.69
C GLU A 75 -7.76 -9.23 -2.89
N LYS A 76 -7.97 -9.99 -1.81
CA LYS A 76 -8.46 -11.37 -1.90
C LYS A 76 -9.98 -11.37 -2.07
N ASP A 77 -10.46 -11.95 -3.16
CA ASP A 77 -11.89 -12.07 -3.44
C ASP A 77 -12.65 -12.76 -2.30
N GLY A 78 -13.83 -12.22 -1.97
CA GLY A 78 -14.65 -12.72 -0.88
C GLY A 78 -14.19 -12.28 0.51
N ASN A 79 -13.25 -11.34 0.61
CA ASN A 79 -12.91 -10.67 1.87
C ASN A 79 -13.37 -9.22 1.88
N TRP A 80 -13.80 -8.78 3.05
CA TRP A 80 -14.08 -7.40 3.35
C TRP A 80 -13.41 -7.01 4.65
N ALA A 81 -12.36 -6.20 4.54
CA ALA A 81 -11.63 -5.62 5.64
C ALA A 81 -11.92 -4.13 5.82
N GLU A 82 -12.09 -3.74 7.07
CA GLU A 82 -12.16 -2.37 7.52
C GLU A 82 -11.22 -2.20 8.72
N VAL A 83 -10.32 -1.21 8.66
CA VAL A 83 -9.28 -1.04 9.68
C VAL A 83 -9.60 0.18 10.53
N ASN A 84 -9.49 0.04 11.84
CA ASN A 84 -9.58 1.13 12.78
C ASN A 84 -8.19 1.46 13.35
N LEU A 85 -7.65 2.63 12.97
CA LEU A 85 -6.33 3.10 13.43
C LEU A 85 -6.29 3.40 14.93
N GLU A 86 -7.36 3.98 15.48
CA GLU A 86 -7.42 4.35 16.90
C GLU A 86 -7.37 3.09 17.78
N LYS A 87 -8.06 2.03 17.35
CA LYS A 87 -8.09 0.74 18.06
C LYS A 87 -6.95 -0.20 17.66
N LYS A 88 -6.17 0.12 16.63
CA LYS A 88 -5.15 -0.76 16.03
C LYS A 88 -5.67 -2.15 15.65
N LYS A 89 -6.91 -2.20 15.15
CA LYS A 89 -7.64 -3.43 14.83
C LYS A 89 -8.13 -3.39 13.39
N ALA A 90 -8.13 -4.54 12.73
CA ALA A 90 -8.68 -4.77 11.41
C ALA A 90 -9.87 -5.73 11.54
N ASP A 91 -11.06 -5.23 11.22
CA ASP A 91 -12.30 -5.98 11.17
C ASP A 91 -12.41 -6.66 9.81
N VAL A 92 -12.26 -7.98 9.75
CA VAL A 92 -12.22 -8.75 8.50
C VAL A 92 -13.37 -9.74 8.46
N ARG A 93 -14.27 -9.52 7.50
CA ARG A 93 -15.38 -10.41 7.13
C ARG A 93 -14.95 -11.25 5.93
N MET A 94 -15.27 -12.53 5.94
CA MET A 94 -14.79 -13.48 4.93
C MET A 94 -15.94 -14.39 4.49
N LYS A 95 -16.06 -14.60 3.17
CA LYS A 95 -16.97 -15.61 2.58
C LYS A 95 -16.44 -17.02 2.85
N THR A 96 -15.12 -17.18 2.80
CA THR A 96 -14.39 -18.43 3.12
C THR A 96 -13.51 -18.23 4.34
N LYS A 97 -13.53 -19.16 5.28
CA LYS A 97 -12.71 -19.08 6.49
C LYS A 97 -11.21 -19.09 6.15
N LEU A 98 -10.51 -18.01 6.48
CA LEU A 98 -9.05 -17.98 6.44
C LEU A 98 -8.47 -18.71 7.64
N THR A 99 -7.29 -19.29 7.46
CA THR A 99 -6.49 -19.81 8.56
C THR A 99 -5.66 -18.70 9.21
N ASP A 100 -5.28 -18.90 10.48
CA ASP A 100 -4.39 -17.97 11.19
C ASP A 100 -3.05 -17.74 10.45
N ARG A 101 -2.58 -18.77 9.71
CA ARG A 101 -1.39 -18.68 8.85
C ARG A 101 -1.62 -17.75 7.67
N GLU A 102 -2.71 -17.91 6.93
CA GLU A 102 -3.05 -17.02 5.81
C GLU A 102 -3.21 -15.57 6.28
N ILE A 103 -3.87 -15.34 7.41
CA ILE A 103 -4.01 -14.01 8.00
C ILE A 103 -2.64 -13.41 8.30
N ARG A 104 -1.77 -14.18 8.97
CA ARG A 104 -0.40 -13.74 9.26
C ARG A 104 0.38 -13.41 8.00
N ASP A 105 0.26 -14.25 6.97
CA ASP A 105 0.96 -14.06 5.70
C ASP A 105 0.49 -12.79 4.99
N ILE A 106 -0.81 -12.51 4.97
CA ILE A 106 -1.36 -11.26 4.39
C ILE A 106 -0.79 -10.04 5.11
N VAL A 107 -0.83 -10.03 6.45
CA VAL A 107 -0.31 -8.92 7.26
C VAL A 107 1.20 -8.75 7.09
N SER A 108 1.94 -9.85 7.06
CA SER A 108 3.41 -9.83 6.91
C SER A 108 3.84 -9.39 5.51
N LYS A 109 3.14 -9.83 4.46
CA LYS A 109 3.36 -9.38 3.07
C LYS A 109 3.09 -7.89 2.90
N ALA A 110 2.10 -7.35 3.62
CA ALA A 110 1.85 -5.91 3.68
C ALA A 110 2.90 -5.13 4.52
N GLY A 111 3.87 -5.82 5.13
CA GLY A 111 4.96 -5.21 5.90
C GLY A 111 4.60 -4.85 7.34
N TYR A 112 3.59 -5.49 7.93
CA TYR A 112 3.14 -5.23 9.30
C TYR A 112 3.25 -6.44 10.21
N VAL A 113 3.08 -6.23 11.51
CA VAL A 113 3.19 -7.27 12.53
C VAL A 113 1.81 -7.65 13.04
N LEU A 114 1.48 -8.94 12.95
CA LEU A 114 0.28 -9.51 13.53
C LEU A 114 0.43 -9.58 15.06
N ARG A 115 -0.51 -8.99 15.80
CA ARG A 115 -0.55 -9.03 17.27
C ARG A 115 -1.42 -10.15 17.80
N ASN A 116 -2.68 -10.19 17.38
CA ASN A 116 -3.65 -11.16 17.83
C ASN A 116 -4.76 -11.36 16.79
N ILE A 117 -5.45 -12.49 16.88
CA ILE A 117 -6.61 -12.83 16.07
C ILE A 117 -7.75 -13.18 17.03
N GLU A 118 -8.82 -12.41 17.01
CA GLU A 118 -10.04 -12.65 17.78
C GLU A 118 -11.15 -13.07 16.81
N TRP A 119 -11.50 -14.37 16.80
CA TRP A 119 -12.62 -14.87 16.01
C TRP A 119 -13.95 -14.50 16.66
N LYS A 120 -14.87 -13.93 15.87
CA LYS A 120 -16.20 -13.52 16.33
C LYS A 120 -17.28 -14.10 15.41
N GLN A 121 -18.49 -14.25 15.95
CA GLN A 121 -19.66 -14.57 15.12
C GLN A 121 -20.03 -13.33 14.30
N ALA A 122 -20.26 -13.55 13.00
CA ALA A 122 -20.61 -12.52 12.02
C ALA A 122 -22.04 -11.99 12.21
#